data_AF-A0A1F5DJZ5-F1
#
_entry.id   AF-A0A1F5DJZ5-F1
#
_cell.length_a   1.000
_cell.length_b   1.000
_cell.length_c   1.000
_cell.angle_alpha   90.00
_cell.angle_beta   90.00
_cell.angle_gamma   90.00
#
_symmetry.space_group_name_H-M   'P 1'
#
loop_
_entity.id
_entity.type
_entity.pdbx_description
1 polymer ?
#
loop_
_entity_poly.entity_id
_entity_poly.type
_entity_poly.pdbx_seq_one_letter_code
_entity_poly.pdbx_strand_id
1 'polypeptide(L)'
;MRIDLGTLLVLIIVSSAVPYLHSADYSPTSLTATIYVDGVIGVEYNVEVDIMAVKVTIPLFTSSFLDLLVVNQNGLPLVMTPIDSSVIIDTLGASKITITYSTQELTSKVGNLWAFNVTSPANLVVTLPSGATIVSMSQMPLDVSTVGGRTQVTMPPGDDSISYVISGVGTKEHAKSVIIDAEESLKTIKAKGVLTTEADGLLAQANTAFNLGDYLKTEQLATQAKASALDAEIQAQGANLSIQRATTAIQTAKNEGRNSNLAVADVLVANAQSSYIVGDYTKAKTSADQAYDAAVNSQSVSNNLLLIIVGIVALVITGGMIIYKRSGRKLPPPQPLPKEIDDAHVDLDMIFQKSPGLRVDDKEVLRFLTERGGEAFANEIRDRFDIPRTSAWRMIRRLIDTGIVEERKIGGQSLIYIVKKYRRENAREEH
;
A
#
# COMPACT_ATOMS: atom_id res chain seq x y z
N MET A 1 62.08 44.59 26.39
CA MET A 1 61.55 45.93 26.07
C MET A 1 60.09 45.74 25.63
N ARG A 2 59.13 46.50 26.17
CA ARG A 2 57.71 46.50 25.72
C ARG A 2 57.52 47.67 24.72
N ILE A 3 56.30 47.82 24.16
CA ILE A 3 55.76 49.00 23.42
C ILE A 3 56.53 49.24 22.08
N ASP A 4 55.99 49.53 20.88
CA ASP A 4 54.64 49.62 20.28
C ASP A 4 54.80 49.80 18.73
N LEU A 5 53.80 49.93 17.83
CA LEU A 5 52.32 49.89 17.84
C LEU A 5 51.86 49.25 16.48
N GLY A 6 50.56 49.28 16.15
CA GLY A 6 49.98 48.65 14.97
C GLY A 6 50.23 49.31 13.60
N THR A 7 50.17 48.47 12.58
CA THR A 7 49.91 48.85 11.17
C THR A 7 48.53 48.34 10.77
N LEU A 8 47.57 49.26 10.73
CA LEU A 8 46.19 49.01 10.30
C LEU A 8 46.16 48.87 8.77
N LEU A 9 45.97 47.66 8.24
CA LEU A 9 45.84 47.44 6.80
C LEU A 9 44.42 47.83 6.34
N VAL A 10 44.25 49.10 5.99
CA VAL A 10 42.99 49.62 5.44
C VAL A 10 42.83 49.12 4.00
N LEU A 11 41.96 48.12 3.81
CA LEU A 11 41.55 47.67 2.50
C LEU A 11 40.56 48.68 1.90
N ILE A 12 41.04 49.61 1.08
CA ILE A 12 40.18 50.54 0.34
C ILE A 12 39.49 49.76 -0.78
N ILE A 13 38.24 49.35 -0.55
CA ILE A 13 37.36 48.83 -1.60
C ILE A 13 36.94 50.02 -2.47
N VAL A 14 37.66 50.24 -3.57
CA VAL A 14 37.25 51.19 -4.61
C VAL A 14 36.07 50.57 -5.35
N SER A 15 34.86 50.85 -4.87
CA SER A 15 33.62 50.55 -5.60
C SER A 15 33.54 51.48 -6.81
N SER A 16 34.11 51.03 -7.94
CA SER A 16 33.81 51.62 -9.24
C SER A 16 32.40 51.20 -9.64
N ALA A 17 31.40 51.94 -9.15
CA ALA A 17 30.06 51.89 -9.67
C ALA A 17 30.09 52.39 -11.13
N VAL A 18 30.28 51.46 -12.06
CA VAL A 18 30.10 51.71 -13.49
C VAL A 18 28.61 52.03 -13.68
N PRO A 19 28.23 53.24 -14.12
CA PRO A 19 26.84 53.51 -14.42
C PRO A 19 26.46 52.71 -15.67
N TYR A 20 25.61 51.69 -15.49
CA TYR A 20 25.00 50.95 -16.59
C TYR A 20 23.99 51.85 -17.33
N LEU A 21 24.52 52.76 -18.14
CA LEU A 21 23.80 53.55 -19.12
C LEU A 21 23.74 52.76 -20.43
N HIS A 22 22.81 51.81 -20.50
CA HIS A 22 22.38 51.24 -21.77
C HIS A 22 20.85 51.19 -21.78
N SER A 23 20.25 51.74 -22.84
CA SER A 23 19.03 51.15 -23.38
C SER A 23 19.42 49.74 -23.83
N ALA A 24 19.03 48.71 -23.07
CA ALA A 24 19.25 47.35 -23.53
C ALA A 24 18.36 47.11 -24.74
N ASP A 25 18.95 46.77 -25.88
CA ASP A 25 18.22 46.44 -27.11
C ASP A 25 17.40 45.13 -26.99
N TYR A 26 17.40 44.50 -25.81
CA TYR A 26 16.63 43.32 -25.44
C TYR A 26 16.12 43.37 -24.00
N SER A 27 15.10 42.57 -23.71
CA SER A 27 14.52 42.36 -22.38
C SER A 27 14.46 40.86 -22.04
N PRO A 28 15.09 40.39 -20.95
CA PRO A 28 15.01 39.01 -20.49
C PRO A 28 13.58 38.59 -20.14
N THR A 29 13.09 37.49 -20.73
CA THR A 29 11.72 37.00 -20.50
C THR A 29 11.67 35.78 -19.57
N SER A 30 12.51 34.77 -19.83
CA SER A 30 12.59 33.56 -19.01
C SER A 30 13.89 32.80 -19.22
N LEU A 31 14.37 32.13 -18.17
CA LEU A 31 15.48 31.20 -18.22
C LEU A 31 15.00 29.80 -17.79
N THR A 32 15.33 28.77 -18.55
CA THR A 32 15.03 27.37 -18.21
C THR A 32 16.33 26.58 -18.16
N ALA A 33 16.50 25.79 -17.08
CA ALA A 33 17.65 24.92 -16.87
C ALA A 33 17.18 23.48 -16.64
N THR A 34 17.44 22.59 -17.60
CA THR A 34 17.14 21.15 -17.47
C THR A 34 18.41 20.40 -17.12
N ILE A 35 18.49 19.90 -15.89
CA ILE A 35 19.70 19.26 -15.34
C ILE A 35 19.63 17.74 -15.52
N TYR A 36 20.65 17.15 -16.12
CA TYR A 36 20.76 15.71 -16.38
C TYR A 36 21.55 14.98 -15.27
N VAL A 37 21.47 13.64 -15.25
CA VAL A 37 22.04 12.79 -14.19
C VAL A 37 23.58 12.81 -14.13
N ASP A 38 24.22 13.21 -15.22
CA ASP A 38 25.67 13.41 -15.39
C ASP A 38 26.14 14.82 -15.00
N GLY A 39 25.21 15.73 -14.67
CA GLY A 39 25.47 17.13 -14.33
C GLY A 39 25.50 18.08 -15.53
N VAL A 40 25.27 17.60 -16.76
CA VAL A 40 25.07 18.48 -17.91
C VAL A 40 23.74 19.22 -17.74
N ILE A 41 23.68 20.46 -18.19
CA ILE A 41 22.46 21.29 -18.22
C ILE A 41 22.14 21.67 -19.64
N GLY A 42 20.92 21.38 -20.09
CA GLY A 42 20.32 22.04 -21.25
C GLY A 42 19.71 23.38 -20.81
N VAL A 43 20.20 24.47 -21.36
CA VAL A 43 19.75 25.84 -21.08
C VAL A 43 18.88 26.33 -22.24
N GLU A 44 17.74 26.94 -21.93
CA GLU A 44 16.93 27.72 -22.86
C GLU A 44 16.72 29.13 -22.28
N TYR A 45 17.16 30.15 -23.00
CA TYR A 45 17.04 31.55 -22.61
C TYR A 45 16.20 32.30 -23.64
N ASN A 46 15.10 32.89 -23.20
CA ASN A 46 14.17 33.65 -24.02
C ASN A 46 14.30 35.15 -23.72
N VAL A 47 14.44 35.95 -24.76
CA VAL A 47 14.44 37.42 -24.68
C VAL A 47 13.51 38.04 -25.72
N GLU A 48 12.93 39.19 -25.40
CA GLU A 48 12.34 40.11 -26.37
C GLU A 48 13.42 41.06 -26.88
N VAL A 49 13.33 41.55 -28.12
CA VAL A 49 14.35 42.38 -28.78
C VAL A 49 13.67 43.54 -29.53
N ASP A 50 14.31 44.71 -29.56
CA ASP A 50 13.84 45.81 -30.39
C ASP A 50 13.90 45.42 -31.88
N ILE A 51 12.75 45.46 -32.55
CA ILE A 51 12.61 45.17 -33.99
C ILE A 51 13.43 46.11 -34.88
N MET A 52 13.88 47.26 -34.38
CA MET A 52 14.73 48.22 -35.08
C MET A 52 16.24 47.96 -34.85
N ALA A 53 16.61 47.18 -33.81
CA ALA A 53 18.00 46.80 -33.59
C ALA A 53 18.44 45.84 -34.71
N VAL A 54 19.59 46.07 -35.34
CA VAL A 54 20.14 45.23 -36.42
C VAL A 54 20.99 44.08 -35.87
N LYS A 55 21.69 44.35 -34.76
CA LYS A 55 22.50 43.40 -34.01
C LYS A 55 22.18 43.57 -32.53
N VAL A 56 22.25 42.48 -31.77
CA VAL A 56 22.15 42.49 -30.31
C VAL A 56 23.24 41.60 -29.71
N THR A 57 23.81 42.01 -28.58
CA THR A 57 24.78 41.21 -27.81
C THR A 57 24.11 40.71 -26.54
N ILE A 58 23.98 39.40 -26.40
CA ILE A 58 23.28 38.76 -25.27
C ILE A 58 24.29 37.93 -24.46
N PRO A 59 24.37 38.12 -23.12
CA PRO A 59 25.23 37.31 -22.27
C PRO A 59 24.71 35.88 -22.15
N LEU A 60 25.66 34.94 -22.10
CA LEU A 60 25.43 33.53 -21.77
C LEU A 60 25.86 33.29 -20.33
N PHE A 61 25.30 32.27 -19.69
CA PHE A 61 25.57 31.95 -18.28
C PHE A 61 26.85 31.11 -18.07
N THR A 62 27.72 31.01 -19.09
CA THR A 62 28.87 30.11 -19.13
C THR A 62 29.87 30.58 -20.19
N SER A 63 31.15 30.20 -20.03
CA SER A 63 32.20 30.35 -21.04
C SER A 63 32.38 29.11 -21.93
N SER A 64 31.85 27.96 -21.52
CA SER A 64 32.00 26.68 -22.23
C SER A 64 30.64 26.02 -22.45
N PHE A 65 30.25 25.92 -23.73
CA PHE A 65 28.97 25.39 -24.14
C PHE A 65 29.08 24.54 -25.41
N LEU A 66 28.09 23.66 -25.60
CA LEU A 66 27.90 22.81 -26.77
C LEU A 66 26.53 23.11 -27.39
N ASP A 67 26.37 22.77 -28.67
CA ASP A 67 25.09 22.80 -29.39
C ASP A 67 24.36 24.14 -29.34
N LEU A 68 25.10 25.26 -29.35
CA LEU A 68 24.52 26.61 -29.36
C LEU A 68 23.69 26.83 -30.63
N LEU A 69 22.40 27.06 -30.41
CA LEU A 69 21.41 27.41 -31.43
C LEU A 69 20.69 28.69 -31.01
N VAL A 70 20.49 29.58 -31.97
CA VAL A 70 19.74 30.84 -31.79
C VAL A 70 18.65 30.89 -32.84
N VAL A 71 17.39 31.03 -32.43
CA VAL A 71 16.23 31.12 -33.33
C VAL A 71 15.36 32.35 -33.02
N ASN A 72 14.64 32.82 -34.04
CA ASN A 72 13.64 33.88 -33.89
C ASN A 72 12.26 33.34 -33.44
N GLN A 73 11.27 34.23 -33.34
CA GLN A 73 9.90 33.91 -32.93
C GLN A 73 9.18 32.86 -33.80
N ASN A 74 9.68 32.59 -35.02
CA ASN A 74 9.13 31.59 -35.95
C ASN A 74 9.94 30.28 -35.93
N GLY A 75 10.92 30.13 -35.04
CA GLY A 75 11.82 28.98 -34.99
C GLY A 75 12.88 28.94 -36.10
N LEU A 76 13.08 30.04 -36.83
CA LEU A 76 14.11 30.13 -37.88
C LEU A 76 15.47 30.50 -37.26
N PRO A 77 16.56 29.79 -37.60
CA PRO A 77 17.90 30.12 -37.13
C PRO A 77 18.34 31.53 -37.53
N LEU A 78 18.97 32.24 -36.58
CA LEU A 78 19.60 33.54 -36.82
C LEU A 78 21.12 33.38 -36.95
N VAL A 79 21.77 34.31 -37.65
CA VAL A 79 23.24 34.34 -37.76
C VAL A 79 23.81 34.86 -36.44
N MET A 80 24.77 34.12 -35.88
CA MET A 80 25.36 34.43 -34.58
C MET A 80 26.88 34.25 -34.54
N THR A 81 27.54 35.08 -33.74
CA THR A 81 28.98 35.03 -33.44
C THR A 81 29.18 34.96 -31.93
N PRO A 82 29.60 33.83 -31.37
CA PRO A 82 29.93 33.73 -29.95
C PRO A 82 31.22 34.50 -29.62
N ILE A 83 31.23 35.19 -28.48
CA ILE A 83 32.38 35.95 -27.96
C ILE A 83 32.38 35.80 -26.44
N ASP A 84 33.43 35.20 -25.88
CA ASP A 84 33.56 34.89 -24.45
C ASP A 84 32.29 34.25 -23.88
N SER A 85 31.71 34.79 -22.80
CA SER A 85 30.43 34.37 -22.23
C SER A 85 29.25 35.18 -22.82
N SER A 86 29.21 35.39 -24.13
CA SER A 86 28.19 36.17 -24.83
C SER A 86 28.03 35.73 -26.28
N VAL A 87 26.96 36.17 -26.92
CA VAL A 87 26.70 35.95 -28.36
C VAL A 87 26.21 37.24 -29.01
N ILE A 88 26.84 37.62 -30.12
CA ILE A 88 26.35 38.67 -31.02
C ILE A 88 25.43 38.02 -32.03
N ILE A 89 24.22 38.54 -32.21
CA ILE A 89 23.20 37.97 -33.09
C ILE A 89 22.74 39.04 -34.09
N ASP A 90 22.68 38.67 -35.36
CA ASP A 90 21.99 39.45 -36.40
C ASP A 90 20.47 39.22 -36.25
N THR A 91 19.75 40.23 -35.78
CA THR A 91 18.33 40.10 -35.38
C THR A 91 17.40 39.88 -36.57
N LEU A 92 17.74 40.49 -37.71
CA LEU A 92 16.92 40.54 -38.94
C LEU A 92 15.47 40.98 -38.68
N GLY A 93 15.25 41.86 -37.69
CA GLY A 93 13.92 42.35 -37.29
C GLY A 93 13.11 41.37 -36.42
N ALA A 94 13.75 40.37 -35.81
CA ALA A 94 13.12 39.51 -34.82
C ALA A 94 12.69 40.29 -33.57
N SER A 95 11.46 40.07 -33.11
CA SER A 95 10.93 40.67 -31.87
C SER A 95 11.17 39.80 -30.63
N LYS A 96 11.48 38.52 -30.84
CA LYS A 96 11.82 37.55 -29.79
C LYS A 96 12.94 36.65 -30.30
N ILE A 97 13.91 36.36 -29.43
CA ILE A 97 14.98 35.40 -29.68
C ILE A 97 14.95 34.33 -28.59
N THR A 98 15.11 33.08 -29.01
CA THR A 98 15.33 31.94 -28.12
C THR A 98 16.73 31.39 -28.37
N ILE A 99 17.52 31.30 -27.30
CA ILE A 99 18.90 30.81 -27.29
C ILE A 99 18.91 29.48 -26.54
N THR A 100 19.40 28.41 -27.16
CA THR A 100 19.54 27.09 -26.52
C THR A 100 20.96 26.58 -26.63
N TYR A 101 21.49 26.00 -25.55
CA TYR A 101 22.81 25.37 -25.52
C TYR A 101 22.92 24.37 -24.37
N SER A 102 23.96 23.53 -24.38
CA SER A 102 24.30 22.63 -23.27
C SER A 102 25.61 23.06 -22.58
N THR A 103 25.70 22.94 -21.25
CA THR A 103 26.93 23.21 -20.48
C THR A 103 27.05 22.35 -19.23
N GLN A 104 28.27 22.19 -18.70
CA GLN A 104 28.52 21.57 -17.39
C GLN A 104 29.05 22.58 -16.34
N GLU A 105 29.44 23.80 -16.73
CA GLU A 105 30.05 24.79 -15.81
C GLU A 105 29.08 25.31 -14.73
N LEU A 106 27.77 25.15 -14.96
CA LEU A 106 26.70 25.56 -14.05
C LEU A 106 26.40 24.53 -12.94
N THR A 107 26.93 23.30 -13.01
CA THR A 107 26.86 22.34 -11.89
C THR A 107 28.23 22.09 -11.27
N SER A 108 28.21 21.72 -10.00
CA SER A 108 29.37 21.26 -9.25
C SER A 108 28.98 20.10 -8.34
N LYS A 109 29.94 19.28 -7.94
CA LYS A 109 29.70 18.09 -7.10
C LYS A 109 30.77 17.94 -6.04
N VAL A 110 30.35 17.77 -4.78
CA VAL A 110 31.22 17.46 -3.65
C VAL A 110 30.65 16.22 -2.94
N GLY A 111 31.34 15.08 -3.07
CA GLY A 111 30.84 13.79 -2.60
C GLY A 111 29.59 13.37 -3.37
N ASN A 112 28.45 13.24 -2.67
CA ASN A 112 27.13 12.97 -3.25
C ASN A 112 26.25 14.22 -3.42
N LEU A 113 26.67 15.37 -2.87
CA LEU A 113 25.96 16.63 -2.98
C LEU A 113 26.32 17.31 -4.30
N TRP A 114 25.30 17.61 -5.10
CA TRP A 114 25.40 18.48 -6.26
C TRP A 114 24.93 19.89 -5.89
N ALA A 115 25.51 20.90 -6.52
CA ALA A 115 25.04 22.27 -6.47
C ALA A 115 24.97 22.84 -7.89
N PHE A 116 23.79 23.34 -8.25
CA PHE A 116 23.55 24.17 -9.43
C PHE A 116 23.58 25.65 -9.01
N ASN A 117 24.28 26.49 -9.77
CA ASN A 117 24.40 27.92 -9.47
C ASN A 117 24.26 28.76 -10.75
N VAL A 118 23.45 29.81 -10.72
CA VAL A 118 23.31 30.78 -11.82
C VAL A 118 22.80 32.13 -11.31
N THR A 119 23.21 33.24 -11.92
CA THR A 119 22.57 34.55 -11.72
C THR A 119 21.53 34.74 -12.82
N SER A 120 20.25 34.59 -12.49
CA SER A 120 19.15 34.69 -13.46
C SER A 120 18.60 36.12 -13.57
N PRO A 121 18.52 36.72 -14.78
CA PRO A 121 17.95 38.06 -14.99
C PRO A 121 16.42 38.07 -15.09
N ALA A 122 15.79 36.89 -15.15
CA ALA A 122 14.34 36.69 -15.22
C ALA A 122 13.91 35.52 -14.33
N ASN A 123 12.61 35.18 -14.31
CA ASN A 123 12.15 33.97 -13.62
C ASN A 123 12.87 32.74 -14.20
N LEU A 124 13.41 31.91 -13.31
CA LEU A 124 14.20 30.74 -13.64
C LEU A 124 13.40 29.46 -13.36
N VAL A 125 13.26 28.59 -14.37
CA VAL A 125 12.62 27.28 -14.22
C VAL A 125 13.70 26.19 -14.24
N VAL A 126 13.98 25.58 -13.10
CA VAL A 126 14.95 24.48 -12.96
C VAL A 126 14.22 23.15 -12.93
N THR A 127 14.57 22.25 -13.85
CA THR A 127 14.07 20.86 -13.86
C THR A 127 15.19 19.90 -13.45
N LEU A 128 15.10 19.38 -12.23
CA LEU A 128 16.11 18.50 -11.63
C LEU A 128 16.13 17.10 -12.28
N PRO A 129 17.22 16.31 -12.13
CA PRO A 129 17.26 14.93 -12.61
C PRO A 129 16.30 14.01 -11.84
N SER A 130 15.95 12.85 -12.41
CA SER A 130 15.13 11.84 -11.73
C SER A 130 15.84 11.30 -10.47
N GLY A 131 15.09 11.09 -9.39
CA GLY A 131 15.65 10.69 -8.09
C GLY A 131 16.36 11.83 -7.32
N ALA A 132 16.29 13.09 -7.79
CA ALA A 132 16.85 14.23 -7.08
C ALA A 132 15.99 14.63 -5.87
N THR A 133 16.62 14.71 -4.69
CA THR A 133 16.05 15.33 -3.48
C THR A 133 16.76 16.67 -3.23
N ILE A 134 15.98 17.77 -3.14
CA ILE A 134 16.51 19.09 -2.80
C ILE A 134 16.99 19.10 -1.34
N VAL A 135 18.20 19.59 -1.12
CA VAL A 135 18.81 19.75 0.20
C VAL A 135 18.70 21.20 0.67
N SER A 136 18.95 22.17 -0.22
CA SER A 136 18.81 23.60 0.07
C SER A 136 18.62 24.42 -1.21
N MET A 137 18.12 25.65 -1.04
CA MET A 137 17.98 26.67 -2.08
C MET A 137 18.49 28.02 -1.51
N SER A 138 19.04 28.91 -2.34
CA SER A 138 19.53 30.23 -1.90
C SER A 138 18.39 31.15 -1.43
N GLN A 139 17.21 31.01 -2.01
CA GLN A 139 16.00 31.77 -1.72
C GLN A 139 14.74 30.90 -1.83
N MET A 140 13.60 31.46 -1.40
CA MET A 140 12.32 30.76 -1.51
C MET A 140 11.83 30.73 -2.96
N PRO A 141 11.47 29.56 -3.52
CA PRO A 141 10.91 29.47 -4.87
C PRO A 141 9.51 30.07 -4.94
N LEU A 142 9.15 30.54 -6.14
CA LEU A 142 7.81 30.99 -6.52
C LEU A 142 6.84 29.81 -6.69
N ASP A 143 7.33 28.67 -7.18
CA ASP A 143 6.58 27.41 -7.30
C ASP A 143 7.50 26.20 -7.17
N VAL A 144 6.96 25.08 -6.68
CA VAL A 144 7.60 23.75 -6.72
C VAL A 144 6.54 22.72 -7.13
N SER A 145 6.78 22.08 -8.26
CA SER A 145 5.85 21.12 -8.88
C SER A 145 6.59 19.90 -9.43
N THR A 146 5.84 18.89 -9.88
CA THR A 146 6.38 17.67 -10.47
C THR A 146 5.85 17.50 -11.88
N VAL A 147 6.75 17.52 -12.88
CA VAL A 147 6.40 17.41 -14.30
C VAL A 147 7.16 16.22 -14.89
N GLY A 148 6.44 15.26 -15.48
CA GLY A 148 7.06 14.06 -16.06
C GLY A 148 7.88 13.22 -15.07
N GLY A 149 7.49 13.19 -13.80
CA GLY A 149 8.22 12.49 -12.72
C GLY A 149 9.50 13.19 -12.25
N ARG A 150 9.77 14.42 -12.71
CA ARG A 150 10.93 15.24 -12.31
C ARG A 150 10.46 16.46 -11.52
N THR A 151 11.21 16.81 -10.47
CA THR A 151 10.97 18.02 -9.69
C THR A 151 11.30 19.25 -10.53
N GLN A 152 10.34 20.16 -10.66
CA GLN A 152 10.49 21.46 -11.28
C GLN A 152 10.37 22.55 -10.21
N VAL A 153 11.28 23.50 -10.23
CA VAL A 153 11.37 24.61 -9.27
C VAL A 153 11.38 25.91 -10.05
N THR A 154 10.48 26.84 -9.73
CA THR A 154 10.48 28.19 -10.29
C THR A 154 11.08 29.16 -9.28
N MET A 155 12.20 29.78 -9.61
CA MET A 155 12.90 30.77 -8.79
C MET A 155 12.63 32.20 -9.29
N PRO A 156 12.61 33.21 -8.39
CA PRO A 156 12.58 34.62 -8.80
C PRO A 156 13.96 35.05 -9.34
N PRO A 157 14.06 36.17 -10.07
CA PRO A 157 15.34 36.66 -10.59
C PRO A 157 16.34 36.96 -9.47
N GLY A 158 17.63 36.65 -9.69
CA GLY A 158 18.70 36.86 -8.72
C GLY A 158 19.78 35.79 -8.74
N ASP A 159 20.56 35.71 -7.66
CA ASP A 159 21.59 34.68 -7.48
C ASP A 159 20.97 33.38 -6.96
N ASP A 160 20.69 32.47 -7.88
CA ASP A 160 20.06 31.18 -7.62
C ASP A 160 21.11 30.09 -7.38
N SER A 161 21.00 29.43 -6.23
CA SER A 161 21.72 28.20 -5.92
C SER A 161 20.74 27.14 -5.47
N ILE A 162 20.81 25.94 -6.06
CA ILE A 162 20.02 24.78 -5.67
C ILE A 162 20.97 23.61 -5.40
N SER A 163 21.04 23.18 -4.14
CA SER A 163 21.80 21.99 -3.75
C SER A 163 20.88 20.78 -3.64
N TYR A 164 21.29 19.65 -4.22
CA TYR A 164 20.49 18.42 -4.28
C TYR A 164 21.36 17.16 -4.20
N VAL A 165 20.75 16.05 -3.79
CA VAL A 165 21.36 14.71 -3.86
C VAL A 165 20.56 13.86 -4.84
N ILE A 166 21.23 13.07 -5.67
CA ILE A 166 20.58 12.07 -6.51
C ILE A 166 20.60 10.75 -5.74
N SER A 167 19.45 10.32 -5.22
CA SER A 167 19.27 8.95 -4.72
C SER A 167 18.97 8.03 -5.90
N GLY A 168 19.45 6.78 -5.85
CA GLY A 168 19.11 5.77 -6.88
C GLY A 168 17.61 5.46 -6.91
N VAL A 169 16.94 5.62 -5.77
CA VAL A 169 15.49 5.51 -5.58
C VAL A 169 14.73 6.44 -6.53
N GLY A 170 13.80 5.88 -7.30
CA GLY A 170 13.00 6.60 -8.31
C GLY A 170 13.67 6.72 -9.68
N THR A 171 14.80 6.04 -9.91
CA THR A 171 15.39 5.89 -11.25
C THR A 171 14.86 4.62 -11.94
N LYS A 172 14.86 4.60 -13.27
CA LYS A 172 14.43 3.43 -14.06
C LYS A 172 15.31 2.21 -13.78
N GLU A 173 16.60 2.44 -13.65
CA GLU A 173 17.63 1.42 -13.45
C GLU A 173 17.47 0.75 -12.07
N HIS A 174 17.24 1.56 -11.03
CA HIS A 174 16.99 1.06 -9.69
C HIS A 174 15.62 0.38 -9.58
N ALA A 175 14.54 0.96 -10.12
CA ALA A 175 13.22 0.33 -10.16
C ALA A 175 13.25 -1.04 -10.85
N LYS A 176 14.01 -1.18 -11.95
CA LYS A 176 14.26 -2.47 -12.60
C LYS A 176 15.03 -3.44 -11.71
N SER A 177 16.04 -2.96 -10.97
CA SER A 177 16.79 -3.76 -10.01
C SER A 177 15.90 -4.30 -8.88
N VAL A 178 14.98 -3.49 -8.37
CA VAL A 178 14.03 -3.89 -7.31
C VAL A 178 12.98 -4.88 -7.83
N ILE A 179 12.52 -4.74 -9.08
CA ILE A 179 11.67 -5.76 -9.73
C ILE A 179 12.40 -7.12 -9.79
N ILE A 180 13.66 -7.14 -10.26
CA ILE A 180 14.45 -8.38 -10.41
C ILE A 180 14.64 -9.08 -9.07
N ASP A 181 14.97 -8.33 -8.00
CA ASP A 181 15.12 -8.86 -6.65
C ASP A 181 13.80 -9.45 -6.09
N ALA A 182 12.67 -8.82 -6.39
CA ALA A 182 11.34 -9.35 -6.05
C ALA A 182 11.02 -10.63 -6.85
N GLU A 183 11.24 -10.63 -8.17
CA GLU A 183 11.03 -11.78 -9.05
C GLU A 183 11.87 -13.01 -8.63
N GLU A 184 13.14 -12.81 -8.31
CA GLU A 184 14.01 -13.88 -7.82
C GLU A 184 13.55 -14.41 -6.45
N SER A 185 13.18 -13.50 -5.54
CA SER A 185 12.61 -13.87 -4.23
C SER A 185 11.35 -14.73 -4.39
N LEU A 186 10.36 -14.28 -5.17
CA LEU A 186 9.13 -15.05 -5.43
C LEU A 186 9.43 -16.40 -6.11
N LYS A 187 10.37 -16.44 -7.05
CA LYS A 187 10.79 -17.69 -7.71
C LYS A 187 11.36 -18.71 -6.72
N THR A 188 12.23 -18.29 -5.82
CA THR A 188 12.80 -19.19 -4.79
C THR A 188 11.76 -19.68 -3.78
N ILE A 189 10.78 -18.84 -3.45
CA ILE A 189 9.69 -19.17 -2.52
C ILE A 189 8.71 -20.16 -3.16
N LYS A 190 8.29 -19.92 -4.41
CA LYS A 190 7.45 -20.85 -5.19
C LYS A 190 8.10 -22.21 -5.39
N ALA A 191 9.43 -22.26 -5.57
CA ALA A 191 10.18 -23.51 -5.67
C ALA A 191 10.10 -24.38 -4.38
N LYS A 192 9.75 -23.79 -3.23
CA LYS A 192 9.49 -24.52 -1.97
C LYS A 192 8.02 -25.00 -1.85
N GLY A 193 7.20 -24.80 -2.88
CA GLY A 193 5.77 -25.15 -2.88
C GLY A 193 4.87 -24.12 -2.18
N VAL A 194 5.35 -22.90 -1.94
CA VAL A 194 4.59 -21.82 -1.30
C VAL A 194 3.80 -21.02 -2.35
N LEU A 195 2.52 -20.79 -2.07
CA LEU A 195 1.62 -19.94 -2.86
C LEU A 195 1.81 -18.47 -2.46
N THR A 196 1.95 -17.57 -3.45
CA THR A 196 2.31 -16.16 -3.21
C THR A 196 1.34 -15.19 -3.88
N THR A 197 0.03 -15.49 -3.84
CA THR A 197 -1.00 -14.80 -4.63
C THR A 197 -1.05 -13.28 -4.45
N GLU A 198 -0.91 -12.78 -3.22
CA GLU A 198 -0.88 -11.33 -2.96
C GLU A 198 0.38 -10.69 -3.56
N ALA A 199 1.55 -11.28 -3.31
CA ALA A 199 2.83 -10.84 -3.86
C ALA A 199 2.84 -10.83 -5.40
N ASP A 200 2.23 -11.83 -6.04
CA ASP A 200 2.05 -11.88 -7.49
C ASP A 200 1.19 -10.71 -8.00
N GLY A 201 0.09 -10.39 -7.29
CA GLY A 201 -0.74 -9.23 -7.58
C GLY A 201 -0.02 -7.89 -7.41
N LEU A 202 0.85 -7.78 -6.40
CA LEU A 202 1.68 -6.59 -6.16
C LEU A 202 2.78 -6.45 -7.22
N LEU A 203 3.43 -7.54 -7.62
CA LEU A 203 4.47 -7.55 -8.65
C LEU A 203 3.91 -7.24 -10.05
N ALA A 204 2.68 -7.69 -10.35
CA ALA A 204 1.97 -7.31 -11.56
C ALA A 204 1.70 -5.79 -11.59
N GLN A 205 1.24 -5.21 -10.47
CA GLN A 205 1.06 -3.76 -10.35
C GLN A 205 2.39 -2.99 -10.47
N ALA A 206 3.50 -3.51 -9.90
CA ALA A 206 4.82 -2.90 -10.02
C ALA A 206 5.27 -2.84 -11.49
N ASN A 207 5.13 -3.93 -12.23
CA ASN A 207 5.40 -3.98 -13.67
C ASN A 207 4.49 -3.02 -14.47
N THR A 208 3.23 -2.86 -14.09
CA THR A 208 2.34 -1.85 -14.70
C THR A 208 2.84 -0.42 -14.44
N ALA A 209 3.20 -0.08 -13.20
CA ALA A 209 3.75 1.22 -12.84
C ALA A 209 5.06 1.53 -13.59
N PHE A 210 5.94 0.54 -13.74
CA PHE A 210 7.20 0.67 -14.47
C PHE A 210 7.00 1.04 -15.94
N ASN A 211 6.04 0.38 -16.59
CA ASN A 211 5.68 0.65 -17.98
C ASN A 211 5.01 2.02 -18.18
N LEU A 212 4.41 2.59 -17.13
CA LEU A 212 3.87 3.96 -17.11
C LEU A 212 4.93 5.01 -16.76
N GLY A 213 6.16 4.62 -16.43
CA GLY A 213 7.24 5.52 -16.03
C GLY A 213 7.20 5.97 -14.55
N ASP A 214 6.29 5.43 -13.74
CA ASP A 214 6.22 5.72 -12.30
C ASP A 214 7.18 4.79 -11.54
N TYR A 215 8.47 5.12 -11.61
CA TYR A 215 9.55 4.34 -11.00
C TYR A 215 9.50 4.34 -9.46
N LEU A 216 9.04 5.43 -8.83
CA LEU A 216 8.89 5.48 -7.38
C LEU A 216 7.76 4.54 -6.91
N LYS A 217 6.60 4.54 -7.60
CA LYS A 217 5.53 3.60 -7.29
C LYS A 217 5.91 2.16 -7.60
N THR A 218 6.69 1.95 -8.65
CA THR A 218 7.28 0.63 -8.99
C THR A 218 8.07 0.07 -7.82
N GLU A 219 9.02 0.84 -7.28
CA GLU A 219 9.89 0.40 -6.18
C GLU A 219 9.09 0.08 -4.91
N GLN A 220 8.09 0.90 -4.59
CA GLN A 220 7.17 0.63 -3.47
C GLN A 220 6.44 -0.70 -3.65
N LEU A 221 5.84 -0.94 -4.82
CA LEU A 221 5.05 -2.14 -5.11
C LEU A 221 5.90 -3.41 -5.19
N ALA A 222 7.09 -3.34 -5.81
CA ALA A 222 8.02 -4.47 -5.87
C ALA A 222 8.59 -4.82 -4.49
N THR A 223 8.89 -3.82 -3.64
CA THR A 223 9.28 -4.04 -2.24
C THR A 223 8.16 -4.69 -1.44
N GLN A 224 6.91 -4.24 -1.62
CA GLN A 224 5.73 -4.85 -0.98
C GLN A 224 5.49 -6.28 -1.47
N ALA A 225 5.68 -6.56 -2.77
CA ALA A 225 5.59 -7.92 -3.32
C ALA A 225 6.60 -8.86 -2.66
N LYS A 226 7.87 -8.46 -2.58
CA LYS A 226 8.91 -9.24 -1.88
C LYS A 226 8.58 -9.47 -0.41
N ALA A 227 8.08 -8.45 0.30
CA ALA A 227 7.69 -8.56 1.70
C ALA A 227 6.50 -9.53 1.91
N SER A 228 5.45 -9.42 1.09
CA SER A 228 4.29 -10.33 1.10
C SER A 228 4.68 -11.78 0.81
N ALA A 229 5.59 -12.01 -0.15
CA ALA A 229 6.10 -13.35 -0.44
C ALA A 229 6.87 -13.96 0.73
N LEU A 230 7.72 -13.17 1.40
CA LEU A 230 8.46 -13.61 2.59
C LEU A 230 7.53 -13.91 3.77
N ASP A 231 6.48 -13.11 3.98
CA ASP A 231 5.45 -13.40 5.00
C ASP A 231 4.69 -14.70 4.68
N ALA A 232 4.29 -14.90 3.41
CA ALA A 232 3.68 -16.15 2.96
C ALA A 232 4.61 -17.37 3.19
N GLU A 233 5.92 -17.24 2.97
CA GLU A 233 6.88 -18.29 3.33
C GLU A 233 6.89 -18.57 4.84
N ILE A 234 6.96 -17.54 5.69
CA ILE A 234 6.97 -17.69 7.14
C ILE A 234 5.68 -18.37 7.64
N GLN A 235 4.52 -17.95 7.13
CA GLN A 235 3.24 -18.58 7.45
C GLN A 235 3.20 -20.05 6.99
N ALA A 236 3.67 -20.36 5.77
CA ALA A 236 3.73 -21.72 5.25
C ALA A 236 4.65 -22.63 6.07
N GLN A 237 5.85 -22.15 6.45
CA GLN A 237 6.76 -22.89 7.32
C GLN A 237 6.10 -23.20 8.68
N GLY A 238 5.44 -22.21 9.30
CA GLY A 238 4.70 -22.38 10.55
C GLY A 238 3.53 -23.36 10.44
N ALA A 239 2.77 -23.30 9.36
CA ALA A 239 1.67 -24.22 9.09
C ALA A 239 2.15 -25.66 8.88
N ASN A 240 3.21 -25.87 8.09
CA ASN A 240 3.79 -27.18 7.85
C ASN A 240 4.30 -27.83 9.16
N LEU A 241 4.98 -27.05 10.02
CA LEU A 241 5.42 -27.52 11.33
C LEU A 241 4.25 -27.95 12.23
N SER A 242 3.16 -27.17 12.29
CA SER A 242 1.96 -27.55 13.03
C SER A 242 1.30 -28.81 12.44
N ILE A 243 1.22 -28.95 11.11
CA ILE A 243 0.68 -30.17 10.45
C ILE A 243 1.51 -31.40 10.79
N GLN A 244 2.85 -31.30 10.78
CA GLN A 244 3.75 -32.40 11.15
C GLN A 244 3.58 -32.80 12.61
N ARG A 245 3.52 -31.83 13.52
CA ARG A 245 3.26 -32.07 14.96
C ARG A 245 1.91 -32.77 15.18
N ALA A 246 0.84 -32.29 14.54
CA ALA A 246 -0.49 -32.88 14.64
C ALA A 246 -0.52 -34.32 14.10
N THR A 247 0.03 -34.55 12.90
CA THR A 247 0.13 -35.87 12.28
C THR A 247 0.88 -36.86 13.17
N THR A 248 1.96 -36.41 13.80
CA THR A 248 2.76 -37.23 14.74
C THR A 248 1.95 -37.56 16.00
N ALA A 249 1.29 -36.58 16.62
CA ALA A 249 0.46 -36.79 17.80
C ALA A 249 -0.72 -37.75 17.54
N ILE A 250 -1.36 -37.63 16.37
CA ILE A 250 -2.39 -38.57 15.90
C ILE A 250 -1.84 -39.98 15.79
N GLN A 251 -0.68 -40.17 15.16
CA GLN A 251 -0.11 -41.51 15.00
C GLN A 251 0.31 -42.14 16.34
N THR A 252 0.87 -41.35 17.26
CA THR A 252 1.14 -41.79 18.63
C THR A 252 -0.15 -42.24 19.33
N ALA A 253 -1.22 -41.45 19.26
CA ALA A 253 -2.51 -41.80 19.85
C ALA A 253 -3.13 -43.08 19.23
N LYS A 254 -2.99 -43.28 17.90
CA LYS A 254 -3.39 -44.52 17.21
C LYS A 254 -2.60 -45.73 17.73
N ASN A 255 -1.27 -45.59 17.84
CA ASN A 255 -0.38 -46.65 18.34
C ASN A 255 -0.66 -47.03 19.81
N GLU A 256 -1.09 -46.07 20.63
CA GLU A 256 -1.43 -46.24 22.06
C GLU A 256 -2.88 -46.71 22.30
N GLY A 257 -3.68 -46.89 21.24
CA GLY A 257 -5.09 -47.31 21.34
C GLY A 257 -6.02 -46.25 21.92
N ARG A 258 -5.64 -44.96 21.87
CA ARG A 258 -6.41 -43.83 22.42
C ARG A 258 -7.48 -43.35 21.44
N ASN A 259 -8.56 -44.13 21.33
CA ASN A 259 -9.57 -43.97 20.27
C ASN A 259 -10.58 -42.81 20.49
N SER A 260 -10.67 -42.22 21.68
CA SER A 260 -11.55 -41.07 21.94
C SER A 260 -11.11 -39.83 21.14
N ASN A 261 -12.05 -39.06 20.57
CA ASN A 261 -11.81 -37.83 19.78
C ASN A 261 -10.91 -37.96 18.53
N LEU A 262 -10.37 -39.15 18.24
CA LEU A 262 -9.31 -39.30 17.24
C LEU A 262 -9.83 -39.09 15.80
N ALA A 263 -11.09 -39.43 15.53
CA ALA A 263 -11.78 -39.10 14.28
C ALA A 263 -11.90 -37.58 14.03
N VAL A 264 -12.00 -36.76 15.10
CA VAL A 264 -12.03 -35.30 14.98
C VAL A 264 -10.64 -34.78 14.61
N ALA A 265 -9.58 -35.34 15.20
CA ALA A 265 -8.20 -35.00 14.88
C ALA A 265 -7.84 -35.33 13.42
N ASP A 266 -8.25 -36.50 12.91
CA ASP A 266 -8.04 -36.89 11.50
C ASP A 266 -8.73 -35.90 10.53
N VAL A 267 -9.97 -35.49 10.80
CA VAL A 267 -10.70 -34.47 9.99
C VAL A 267 -10.00 -33.11 10.05
N LEU A 268 -9.52 -32.69 11.21
CA LEU A 268 -8.86 -31.40 11.38
C LEU A 268 -7.48 -31.34 10.68
N VAL A 269 -6.70 -32.43 10.65
CA VAL A 269 -5.47 -32.49 9.82
C VAL A 269 -5.80 -32.47 8.33
N ALA A 270 -6.85 -33.17 7.88
CA ALA A 270 -7.26 -33.11 6.47
C ALA A 270 -7.69 -31.69 6.05
N ASN A 271 -8.41 -30.97 6.93
CA ASN A 271 -8.75 -29.56 6.73
C ASN A 271 -7.50 -28.66 6.72
N ALA A 272 -6.51 -28.94 7.56
CA ALA A 272 -5.25 -28.21 7.61
C ALA A 272 -4.44 -28.37 6.32
N GLN A 273 -4.27 -29.61 5.86
CA GLN A 273 -3.62 -29.95 4.58
C GLN A 273 -4.35 -29.29 3.39
N SER A 274 -5.67 -29.34 3.37
CA SER A 274 -6.48 -28.71 2.31
C SER A 274 -6.31 -27.19 2.29
N SER A 275 -6.29 -26.55 3.47
CA SER A 275 -6.08 -25.10 3.59
C SER A 275 -4.65 -24.70 3.18
N TYR A 276 -3.66 -25.54 3.46
CA TYR A 276 -2.27 -25.34 3.04
C TYR A 276 -2.12 -25.34 1.51
N ILE A 277 -2.78 -26.28 0.83
CA ILE A 277 -2.73 -26.42 -0.64
C ILE A 277 -3.31 -25.19 -1.35
N VAL A 278 -4.33 -24.55 -0.77
CA VAL A 278 -4.94 -23.31 -1.33
C VAL A 278 -4.27 -22.02 -0.87
N GLY A 279 -3.16 -22.10 -0.11
CA GLY A 279 -2.42 -20.93 0.38
C GLY A 279 -2.98 -20.25 1.63
N ASP A 280 -4.04 -20.78 2.25
CA ASP A 280 -4.54 -20.27 3.53
C ASP A 280 -3.74 -20.86 4.70
N TYR A 281 -2.50 -20.40 4.82
CA TYR A 281 -1.54 -20.91 5.81
C TYR A 281 -1.94 -20.60 7.24
N THR A 282 -2.61 -19.48 7.49
CA THR A 282 -3.13 -19.13 8.82
C THR A 282 -4.21 -20.13 9.27
N LYS A 283 -5.19 -20.43 8.41
CA LYS A 283 -6.20 -21.47 8.70
C LYS A 283 -5.59 -22.86 8.77
N ALA A 284 -4.66 -23.19 7.88
CA ALA A 284 -3.94 -24.46 7.89
C ALA A 284 -3.25 -24.71 9.24
N LYS A 285 -2.49 -23.71 9.73
CA LYS A 285 -1.86 -23.76 11.05
C LYS A 285 -2.89 -23.93 12.17
N THR A 286 -3.99 -23.17 12.13
CA THR A 286 -5.02 -23.21 13.17
C THR A 286 -5.73 -24.56 13.25
N SER A 287 -6.13 -25.13 12.12
CA SER A 287 -6.73 -26.48 12.08
C SER A 287 -5.74 -27.56 12.50
N ALA A 288 -4.45 -27.42 12.18
CA ALA A 288 -3.42 -28.35 12.64
C ALA A 288 -3.19 -28.26 14.16
N ASP A 289 -3.11 -27.06 14.73
CA ASP A 289 -2.98 -26.86 16.18
C ASP A 289 -4.19 -27.47 16.91
N GLN A 290 -5.41 -27.26 16.41
CA GLN A 290 -6.63 -27.91 16.93
C GLN A 290 -6.60 -29.44 16.83
N ALA A 291 -6.07 -29.99 15.73
CA ALA A 291 -5.94 -31.42 15.55
C ALA A 291 -4.91 -32.05 16.51
N TYR A 292 -3.81 -31.35 16.75
CA TYR A 292 -2.80 -31.71 17.75
C TYR A 292 -3.44 -31.78 19.15
N ASP A 293 -4.20 -30.76 19.54
CA ASP A 293 -4.89 -30.74 20.85
C ASP A 293 -5.91 -31.87 20.97
N ALA A 294 -6.69 -32.17 19.92
CA ALA A 294 -7.62 -33.29 19.90
C ALA A 294 -6.91 -34.66 20.03
N ALA A 295 -5.74 -34.81 19.42
CA ALA A 295 -4.94 -36.04 19.47
C ALA A 295 -4.25 -36.24 20.83
N VAL A 296 -3.67 -35.19 21.42
CA VAL A 296 -3.01 -35.25 22.73
C VAL A 296 -4.03 -35.56 23.84
N ASN A 297 -5.23 -34.96 23.78
CA ASN A 297 -6.28 -35.16 24.77
C ASN A 297 -7.14 -36.43 24.55
N SER A 298 -6.81 -37.28 23.57
CA SER A 298 -7.48 -38.57 23.37
C SER A 298 -7.19 -39.56 24.50
N GLN A 299 -8.14 -40.46 24.78
CA GLN A 299 -8.08 -41.49 25.82
C GLN A 299 -8.45 -42.86 25.26
N SER A 300 -8.00 -43.94 25.91
CA SER A 300 -8.39 -45.31 25.57
C SER A 300 -9.82 -45.59 26.02
N VAL A 301 -10.63 -46.15 25.11
CA VAL A 301 -12.03 -46.51 25.36
C VAL A 301 -12.13 -48.03 25.37
N SER A 302 -12.69 -48.63 26.42
CA SER A 302 -12.75 -50.08 26.55
C SER A 302 -13.78 -50.71 25.59
N ASN A 303 -13.45 -51.89 25.06
CA ASN A 303 -14.20 -52.54 23.97
C ASN A 303 -15.67 -52.87 24.28
N ASN A 304 -16.11 -52.77 25.54
CA ASN A 304 -17.49 -53.07 25.93
C ASN A 304 -18.51 -52.05 25.38
N LEU A 305 -18.07 -50.85 24.99
CA LEU A 305 -18.96 -49.83 24.41
C LEU A 305 -19.27 -50.08 22.91
N LEU A 306 -18.35 -50.74 22.18
CA LEU A 306 -18.49 -50.99 20.73
C LEU A 306 -19.60 -51.99 20.41
N LEU A 307 -19.81 -53.01 21.26
CA LEU A 307 -20.88 -54.00 21.10
C LEU A 307 -22.28 -53.39 21.25
N ILE A 308 -22.42 -52.34 22.08
CA ILE A 308 -23.71 -51.65 22.27
C ILE A 308 -24.08 -50.86 21.00
N ILE A 309 -23.12 -50.18 20.37
CA ILE A 309 -23.36 -49.38 19.16
C ILE A 309 -23.72 -50.28 17.96
N VAL A 310 -23.04 -51.41 17.77
CA VAL A 310 -23.34 -52.35 16.67
C VAL A 310 -24.66 -53.09 16.91
N GLY A 311 -24.98 -53.46 18.15
CA GLY A 311 -26.23 -54.14 18.50
C GLY A 311 -27.50 -53.31 18.25
N ILE A 312 -27.44 -51.99 18.49
CA ILE A 312 -28.58 -51.08 18.27
C ILE A 312 -28.91 -50.93 16.78
N VAL A 313 -27.91 -50.84 15.89
CA VAL A 313 -28.14 -50.71 14.44
C VAL A 313 -28.74 -51.99 13.84
N ALA A 314 -28.32 -53.17 14.31
CA ALA A 314 -28.83 -54.44 13.80
C ALA A 314 -30.31 -54.68 14.13
N LEU A 315 -30.76 -54.37 15.35
CA LEU A 315 -32.16 -54.61 15.77
C LEU A 315 -33.18 -53.71 15.06
N VAL A 316 -32.81 -52.48 14.71
CA VAL A 316 -33.70 -51.51 14.03
C VAL A 316 -34.05 -51.97 12.62
N ILE A 317 -33.11 -52.63 11.92
CA ILE A 317 -33.30 -53.04 10.51
C ILE A 317 -34.24 -54.25 10.40
N THR A 318 -34.10 -55.27 11.25
CA THR A 318 -34.92 -56.49 11.17
C THR A 318 -36.33 -56.31 11.72
N GLY A 319 -36.53 -55.49 12.76
CA GLY A 319 -37.85 -55.26 13.36
C GLY A 319 -38.78 -54.41 12.49
N GLY A 320 -38.26 -53.35 11.86
CA GLY A 320 -39.07 -52.39 11.09
C GLY A 320 -39.74 -52.98 9.86
N MET A 321 -39.08 -53.93 9.17
CA MET A 321 -39.55 -54.46 7.89
C MET A 321 -40.78 -55.38 8.02
N ILE A 322 -40.96 -56.05 9.16
CA ILE A 322 -42.04 -57.01 9.39
C ILE A 322 -43.34 -56.30 9.82
N ILE A 323 -43.25 -55.22 10.59
CA ILE A 323 -44.42 -54.50 11.11
C ILE A 323 -45.07 -53.61 10.03
N TYR A 324 -44.29 -53.09 9.08
CA TYR A 324 -44.77 -52.12 8.09
C TYR A 324 -45.81 -52.67 7.08
N LYS A 325 -45.91 -54.00 6.90
CA LYS A 325 -46.68 -54.59 5.78
C LYS A 325 -48.06 -55.18 6.13
N ARG A 326 -48.62 -54.97 7.33
CA ARG A 326 -49.86 -55.67 7.74
C ARG A 326 -50.91 -54.96 8.60
N SER A 327 -50.87 -53.63 8.78
CA SER A 327 -52.00 -52.94 9.43
C SER A 327 -52.24 -51.52 8.91
N GLY A 328 -53.38 -51.31 8.25
CA GLY A 328 -53.85 -50.00 7.80
C GLY A 328 -54.41 -49.17 8.97
N ARG A 329 -53.52 -48.59 9.78
CA ARG A 329 -53.87 -47.61 10.82
C ARG A 329 -52.97 -46.38 10.67
N LYS A 330 -53.58 -45.19 10.76
CA LYS A 330 -52.87 -43.91 10.72
C LYS A 330 -51.87 -43.86 11.89
N LEU A 331 -50.64 -43.41 11.63
CA LEU A 331 -49.67 -43.17 12.71
C LEU A 331 -50.20 -42.07 13.65
N PRO A 332 -49.99 -42.19 14.97
CA PRO A 332 -49.97 -41.03 15.85
C PRO A 332 -48.90 -40.03 15.37
N PRO A 333 -49.09 -38.71 15.53
CA PRO A 333 -48.11 -37.73 15.09
C PRO A 333 -46.77 -37.97 15.82
N PRO A 334 -45.61 -37.86 15.14
CA PRO A 334 -44.31 -38.00 15.77
C PRO A 334 -44.14 -36.98 16.90
N GLN A 335 -43.80 -37.45 18.11
CA GLN A 335 -43.33 -36.55 19.16
C GLN A 335 -41.97 -35.96 18.73
N PRO A 336 -41.77 -34.63 18.79
CA PRO A 336 -40.52 -34.03 18.36
C PRO A 336 -39.35 -34.45 19.27
N LEU A 337 -38.25 -34.90 18.68
CA LEU A 337 -36.94 -34.76 19.30
C LEU A 337 -36.60 -33.25 19.37
N PRO A 338 -35.89 -32.77 20.40
CA PRO A 338 -35.67 -31.33 20.57
C PRO A 338 -34.90 -30.70 19.41
N LYS A 339 -35.62 -29.99 18.54
CA LYS A 339 -35.10 -28.75 17.97
C LYS A 339 -35.31 -27.68 19.04
N GLU A 340 -34.24 -27.28 19.69
CA GLU A 340 -34.14 -25.94 20.27
C GLU A 340 -33.19 -25.11 19.41
N ILE A 341 -33.51 -25.07 18.11
CA ILE A 341 -33.35 -23.81 17.39
C ILE A 341 -34.45 -22.94 17.97
N ASP A 342 -34.05 -22.04 18.84
CA ASP A 342 -34.89 -21.02 19.43
C ASP A 342 -35.32 -20.06 18.32
N ASP A 343 -36.34 -20.46 17.54
CA ASP A 343 -37.06 -19.65 16.55
C ASP A 343 -37.88 -18.55 17.26
N ALA A 344 -37.26 -17.91 18.25
CA ALA A 344 -37.76 -16.71 18.88
C ALA A 344 -37.72 -15.59 17.85
N HIS A 345 -38.90 -15.20 17.40
CA HIS A 345 -39.07 -13.96 16.66
C HIS A 345 -38.59 -12.81 17.53
N VAL A 346 -37.44 -12.21 17.16
CA VAL A 346 -36.87 -11.08 17.89
C VAL A 346 -37.80 -9.90 17.73
N ASP A 347 -38.24 -9.35 18.87
CA ASP A 347 -39.15 -8.22 18.90
C ASP A 347 -38.38 -6.91 18.68
N LEU A 348 -38.14 -6.60 17.41
CA LEU A 348 -37.46 -5.37 16.98
C LEU A 348 -38.19 -4.11 17.47
N ASP A 349 -39.52 -4.13 17.51
CA ASP A 349 -40.33 -3.00 17.98
C ASP A 349 -40.11 -2.76 19.48
N MET A 350 -40.07 -3.81 20.31
CA MET A 350 -39.71 -3.70 21.73
C MET A 350 -38.27 -3.21 21.93
N ILE A 351 -37.31 -3.64 21.11
CA ILE A 351 -35.92 -3.15 21.17
C ILE A 351 -35.88 -1.64 20.83
N PHE A 352 -36.51 -1.22 19.74
CA PHE A 352 -36.47 0.17 19.28
C PHE A 352 -37.27 1.12 20.17
N GLN A 353 -38.40 0.67 20.75
CA GLN A 353 -39.18 1.44 21.72
C GLN A 353 -38.42 1.63 23.04
N LYS A 354 -37.69 0.60 23.51
CA LYS A 354 -36.92 0.66 24.76
C LYS A 354 -35.56 1.34 24.62
N SER A 355 -35.05 1.52 23.40
CA SER A 355 -33.77 2.18 23.09
C SER A 355 -33.91 3.22 21.96
N PRO A 356 -34.63 4.33 22.17
CA PRO A 356 -34.88 5.33 21.12
C PRO A 356 -33.62 6.02 20.59
N GLY A 357 -32.52 6.00 21.35
CA GLY A 357 -31.22 6.59 20.97
C GLY A 357 -30.31 5.72 20.08
N LEU A 358 -30.77 4.56 19.60
CA LEU A 358 -30.02 3.72 18.66
C LEU A 358 -29.72 4.46 17.34
N ARG A 359 -28.47 4.37 16.86
CA ARG A 359 -28.09 4.93 15.55
C ARG A 359 -28.74 4.14 14.41
N VAL A 360 -28.79 4.73 13.22
CA VAL A 360 -29.31 4.07 12.02
C VAL A 360 -28.57 2.75 11.77
N ASP A 361 -27.23 2.81 11.72
CA ASP A 361 -26.35 1.64 11.53
C ASP A 361 -26.58 0.54 12.60
N ASP A 362 -26.86 0.93 13.85
CA ASP A 362 -27.12 -0.03 14.94
C ASP A 362 -28.43 -0.78 14.73
N LYS A 363 -29.47 -0.10 14.23
CA LYS A 363 -30.77 -0.71 13.92
C LYS A 363 -30.67 -1.68 12.73
N GLU A 364 -29.86 -1.34 11.74
CA GLU A 364 -29.58 -2.19 10.59
C GLU A 364 -28.86 -3.49 11.00
N VAL A 365 -27.86 -3.41 11.89
CA VAL A 365 -27.20 -4.61 12.45
C VAL A 365 -28.16 -5.48 13.26
N LEU A 366 -29.05 -4.88 14.06
CA LEU A 366 -30.06 -5.61 14.82
C LEU A 366 -31.10 -6.30 13.92
N ARG A 367 -31.48 -5.67 12.79
CA ARG A 367 -32.32 -6.32 11.77
C ARG A 367 -31.58 -7.48 11.10
N PHE A 368 -30.30 -7.30 10.73
CA PHE A 368 -29.48 -8.38 10.16
C PHE A 368 -29.30 -9.57 11.11
N LEU A 369 -29.07 -9.33 12.40
CA LEU A 369 -29.03 -10.39 13.42
C LEU A 369 -30.39 -11.12 13.49
N THR A 370 -31.50 -10.40 13.43
CA THR A 370 -32.85 -10.97 13.44
C THR A 370 -33.14 -11.81 12.19
N GLU A 371 -32.74 -11.34 10.99
CA GLU A 371 -32.79 -12.09 9.73
C GLU A 371 -31.99 -13.41 9.77
N ARG A 372 -31.04 -13.55 10.73
CA ARG A 372 -30.18 -14.72 10.92
C ARG A 372 -30.55 -15.59 12.14
N GLY A 373 -31.73 -15.40 12.74
CA GLY A 373 -32.16 -16.18 13.92
C GLY A 373 -31.65 -15.63 15.26
N GLY A 374 -31.26 -14.36 15.28
CA GLY A 374 -30.83 -13.64 16.48
C GLY A 374 -29.35 -13.79 16.83
N GLU A 375 -28.51 -14.32 15.93
CA GLU A 375 -27.05 -14.43 16.09
C GLU A 375 -26.27 -14.32 14.76
N ALA A 376 -25.04 -13.79 14.83
CA ALA A 376 -24.08 -13.75 13.72
C ALA A 376 -22.65 -13.50 14.24
N PHE A 377 -21.62 -13.90 13.51
CA PHE A 377 -20.25 -13.59 13.88
C PHE A 377 -19.87 -12.14 13.56
N ALA A 378 -18.92 -11.57 14.33
CA ALA A 378 -18.45 -10.21 14.15
C ALA A 378 -17.79 -9.94 12.78
N ASN A 379 -17.24 -10.97 12.11
CA ASN A 379 -16.80 -10.87 10.72
C ASN A 379 -17.97 -10.86 9.74
N GLU A 380 -19.02 -11.65 9.94
CA GLU A 380 -20.22 -11.62 9.08
C GLU A 380 -20.92 -10.25 9.13
N ILE A 381 -21.00 -9.64 10.32
CA ILE A 381 -21.50 -8.26 10.48
C ILE A 381 -20.58 -7.29 9.72
N ARG A 382 -19.26 -7.41 9.90
CA ARG A 382 -18.26 -6.57 9.22
C ARG A 382 -18.39 -6.63 7.70
N ASP A 383 -18.52 -7.84 7.17
CA ASP A 383 -18.54 -8.13 5.73
C ASP A 383 -19.88 -7.73 5.09
N ARG A 384 -21.00 -7.85 5.83
CA ARG A 384 -22.34 -7.43 5.36
C ARG A 384 -22.48 -5.91 5.24
N PHE A 385 -21.81 -5.14 6.10
CA PHE A 385 -21.93 -3.68 6.15
C PHE A 385 -20.71 -2.93 5.57
N ASP A 386 -19.74 -3.65 5.02
CA ASP A 386 -18.47 -3.13 4.46
C ASP A 386 -17.74 -2.14 5.40
N ILE A 387 -17.71 -2.47 6.69
CA ILE A 387 -17.13 -1.61 7.74
C ILE A 387 -15.73 -2.08 8.16
N PRO A 388 -14.78 -1.18 8.45
CA PRO A 388 -13.48 -1.57 9.00
C PRO A 388 -13.59 -2.31 10.34
N ARG A 389 -12.67 -3.24 10.60
CA ARG A 389 -12.66 -4.10 11.81
C ARG A 389 -12.76 -3.31 13.13
N THR A 390 -12.09 -2.17 13.22
CA THR A 390 -12.13 -1.28 14.40
C THR A 390 -13.46 -0.52 14.54
N SER A 391 -14.13 -0.22 13.44
CA SER A 391 -15.47 0.39 13.42
C SER A 391 -16.54 -0.64 13.80
N ALA A 392 -16.48 -1.85 13.23
CA ALA A 392 -17.34 -2.97 13.62
C ALA A 392 -17.22 -3.28 15.12
N TRP A 393 -15.99 -3.34 15.65
CA TRP A 393 -15.78 -3.55 17.08
C TRP A 393 -16.42 -2.47 17.96
N ARG A 394 -16.28 -1.17 17.61
CA ARG A 394 -16.93 -0.07 18.36
C ARG A 394 -18.46 -0.14 18.30
N MET A 395 -19.02 -0.55 17.17
CA MET A 395 -20.47 -0.69 16.97
C MET A 395 -21.03 -1.86 17.79
N ILE A 396 -20.42 -3.04 17.69
CA ILE A 396 -20.75 -4.22 18.48
C ILE A 396 -20.60 -3.92 19.98
N ARG A 397 -19.51 -3.25 20.38
CA ARG A 397 -19.29 -2.86 21.78
C ARG A 397 -20.40 -1.95 22.31
N ARG A 398 -20.83 -0.95 21.52
CA ARG A 398 -21.96 -0.07 21.86
C ARG A 398 -23.26 -0.87 22.05
N LEU A 399 -23.55 -1.85 21.19
CA LEU A 399 -24.74 -2.72 21.31
C LEU A 399 -24.69 -3.66 22.53
N ILE A 400 -23.49 -4.06 22.96
CA ILE A 400 -23.27 -4.82 24.20
C ILE A 400 -23.46 -3.92 25.42
N ASP A 401 -22.91 -2.70 25.39
CA ASP A 401 -23.01 -1.75 26.51
C ASP A 401 -24.46 -1.24 26.70
N THR A 402 -25.30 -1.21 25.66
CA THR A 402 -26.78 -1.02 25.79
C THR A 402 -27.53 -2.27 26.27
N GLY A 403 -26.85 -3.41 26.38
CA GLY A 403 -27.41 -4.68 26.83
C GLY A 403 -28.46 -5.26 25.89
N ILE A 404 -28.34 -5.01 24.57
CA ILE A 404 -29.22 -5.56 23.53
C ILE A 404 -28.66 -6.86 22.97
N VAL A 405 -27.34 -6.95 22.83
CA VAL A 405 -26.61 -8.15 22.39
C VAL A 405 -25.56 -8.56 23.42
N GLU A 406 -25.16 -9.82 23.37
CA GLU A 406 -24.05 -10.40 24.13
C GLU A 406 -23.00 -10.98 23.17
N GLU A 407 -21.76 -11.14 23.66
CA GLU A 407 -20.64 -11.72 22.93
C GLU A 407 -20.25 -13.08 23.54
N ARG A 408 -20.10 -14.11 22.70
CA ARG A 408 -19.46 -15.38 23.05
C ARG A 408 -18.26 -15.63 22.15
N LYS A 409 -17.12 -15.99 22.73
CA LYS A 409 -15.95 -16.40 21.95
C LYS A 409 -16.07 -17.85 21.53
N ILE A 410 -16.04 -18.10 20.22
CA ILE A 410 -16.07 -19.43 19.60
C ILE A 410 -14.95 -19.48 18.57
N GLY A 411 -14.01 -20.42 18.70
CA GLY A 411 -12.91 -20.59 17.73
C GLY A 411 -12.01 -19.36 17.54
N GLY A 412 -11.88 -18.50 18.55
CA GLY A 412 -11.14 -17.23 18.45
C GLY A 412 -11.90 -16.08 17.77
N GLN A 413 -13.13 -16.32 17.31
CA GLN A 413 -14.03 -15.33 16.75
C GLN A 413 -15.13 -14.96 17.76
N SER A 414 -15.66 -13.74 17.63
CA SER A 414 -16.74 -13.22 18.48
C SER A 414 -18.10 -13.52 17.81
N LEU A 415 -18.85 -14.48 18.34
CA LEU A 415 -20.27 -14.67 18.01
C LEU A 415 -21.09 -13.66 18.80
N ILE A 416 -21.91 -12.87 18.11
CA ILE A 416 -22.78 -11.85 18.68
C ILE A 416 -24.22 -12.36 18.61
N TYR A 417 -24.93 -12.37 19.73
CA TYR A 417 -26.31 -12.85 19.80
C TYR A 417 -27.21 -11.90 20.60
N ILE A 418 -28.48 -11.81 20.21
CA ILE A 418 -29.49 -10.97 20.86
C ILE A 418 -29.93 -11.62 22.18
N VAL A 419 -29.92 -10.82 23.25
CA VAL A 419 -30.19 -11.27 24.63
C VAL A 419 -31.61 -11.83 24.74
N LYS A 420 -31.77 -12.96 25.47
CA LYS A 420 -33.05 -13.68 25.62
C LYS A 420 -34.24 -12.81 26.05
N LYS A 421 -34.03 -11.70 26.79
CA LYS A 421 -35.10 -10.75 27.17
C LYS A 421 -35.76 -10.01 25.99
N TYR A 422 -35.20 -10.07 24.79
CA TYR A 422 -35.76 -9.52 23.55
C TYR A 422 -36.23 -10.60 22.55
N ARG A 423 -36.17 -11.86 22.98
CA ARG A 423 -36.71 -13.03 22.28
C ARG A 423 -38.08 -13.32 22.89
N ARG A 424 -39.16 -13.27 22.10
CA ARG A 424 -40.48 -13.67 22.63
C ARG A 424 -40.52 -15.19 22.79
N GLU A 425 -40.72 -15.68 24.01
CA GLU A 425 -41.20 -17.04 24.21
C GLU A 425 -42.59 -17.16 23.57
N ASN A 426 -42.84 -18.24 22.83
CA ASN A 426 -44.17 -18.53 22.30
C ASN A 426 -45.14 -18.67 23.47
N ALA A 427 -46.13 -17.77 23.55
CA ALA A 427 -47.21 -17.88 24.50
C ALA A 427 -47.91 -19.22 24.30
N ARG A 428 -47.92 -20.05 25.35
CA ARG A 428 -48.80 -21.22 25.41
C ARG A 428 -50.21 -20.70 25.60
N GLU A 429 -50.97 -20.59 24.52
CA GLU A 429 -52.41 -20.40 24.61
C GLU A 429 -53.01 -21.70 25.19
N GLU A 430 -53.39 -21.64 26.47
CA GLU A 430 -54.30 -22.62 27.06
C GLU A 430 -55.72 -22.34 26.54
N HIS A 431 -56.28 -23.23 25.72
CA HIS A 431 -57.73 -23.46 25.62
C HIS A 431 -58.06 -24.80 24.95
#